data_AF-A0A3C1Q1P2-F1
#
_entry.id   AF-A0A3C1Q1P2-F1
#
_cell.length_a   1.000
_cell.length_b   1.000
_cell.length_c   1.000
_cell.angle_alpha   90.00
_cell.angle_beta   90.00
_cell.angle_gamma   90.00
#
_symmetry.space_group_name_H-M   'P 1'
#
loop_
_entity.id
_entity.type
_entity.pdbx_description
1 polymer ?
#
loop_
_entity_poly.entity_id
_entity_poly.type
_entity_poly.pdbx_seq_one_letter_code
_entity_poly.pdbx_strand_id
1 'polypeptide(L)'
;MNFPMKLTYSLLLPALFLLNSSGREVTIKSQTLETTLEFEATFIPEQPIVFKIEPNQWSQFIISELVQHGTSVKKDQVIIAFEAENYQRHLAETKEDAKVRAIA
;
A
#
# COMPACT_ATOMS: atom_id res chain seq x y z
N MET A 1 -24.27 -89.90 -7.94
CA MET A 1 -23.13 -89.74 -7.01
C MET A 1 -22.07 -88.89 -7.70
N ASN A 2 -21.60 -87.84 -7.00
CA ASN A 2 -20.35 -87.09 -7.17
C ASN A 2 -20.20 -85.98 -8.24
N PHE A 3 -20.35 -84.74 -7.73
CA PHE A 3 -19.73 -83.45 -8.13
C PHE A 3 -18.17 -83.52 -8.21
N PRO A 4 -17.43 -82.51 -8.76
CA PRO A 4 -17.78 -81.48 -9.75
C PRO A 4 -16.67 -81.08 -10.76
N MET A 5 -17.03 -80.84 -12.03
CA MET A 5 -16.19 -80.12 -13.03
C MET A 5 -16.31 -78.58 -12.92
N LYS A 6 -16.69 -78.05 -11.75
CA LYS A 6 -16.86 -76.61 -11.48
C LYS A 6 -15.72 -76.00 -10.66
N LEU A 7 -14.85 -76.83 -10.08
CA LEU A 7 -13.75 -76.41 -9.21
C LEU A 7 -12.57 -75.83 -10.00
N THR A 8 -12.37 -76.26 -11.25
CA THR A 8 -11.26 -75.81 -12.11
C THR A 8 -11.45 -74.38 -12.62
N TYR A 9 -12.69 -73.94 -12.89
CA TYR A 9 -12.96 -72.56 -13.35
C TYR A 9 -12.91 -71.54 -12.20
N SER A 10 -13.15 -71.98 -10.96
CA SER A 10 -13.12 -71.11 -9.76
C SER A 10 -11.71 -70.62 -9.41
N LEU A 11 -10.66 -71.32 -9.87
CA LEU A 11 -9.27 -70.96 -9.64
C LEU A 11 -8.68 -69.99 -10.69
N LEU A 12 -9.38 -69.74 -11.80
CA LEU A 12 -8.93 -68.77 -12.81
C LEU A 12 -9.23 -67.31 -12.42
N LEU A 13 -10.31 -67.06 -11.68
CA LEU A 13 -10.73 -65.71 -11.28
C LEU A 13 -9.77 -65.02 -10.28
N PRO A 14 -9.22 -65.70 -9.25
CA PRO A 14 -8.25 -65.09 -8.34
C PRO A 14 -6.90 -64.82 -9.02
N ALA A 15 -6.52 -65.63 -10.01
CA ALA A 15 -5.25 -65.48 -10.72
C ALA A 15 -5.19 -64.19 -11.57
N LEU A 16 -6.32 -63.74 -12.12
CA LEU A 16 -6.43 -62.47 -12.86
C LEU A 16 -6.33 -61.24 -11.95
N PHE A 17 -6.71 -61.36 -10.68
CA PHE A 17 -6.61 -60.27 -9.71
C PHE A 17 -5.17 -59.99 -9.27
N LEU A 18 -4.31 -61.01 -9.23
CA LEU A 18 -2.90 -60.86 -8.83
C LEU A 18 -2.04 -60.12 -9.88
N LEU A 19 -2.47 -60.10 -11.15
CA LEU A 19 -1.75 -59.43 -12.23
C LEU A 19 -1.87 -57.89 -12.21
N ASN A 20 -2.78 -57.33 -11.39
CA ASN A 20 -3.01 -55.88 -11.29
C ASN A 20 -2.38 -55.24 -10.05
N SER A 21 -1.57 -55.97 -9.29
CA SER A 21 -0.82 -55.41 -8.16
C SER A 21 0.46 -54.74 -8.68
N SER A 22 0.34 -53.51 -9.14
CA SER A 22 1.50 -52.68 -9.45
C SER A 22 1.98 -51.96 -8.18
N GLY A 23 3.04 -52.47 -7.56
CA GLY A 23 3.82 -51.70 -6.60
C GLY A 23 4.66 -50.66 -7.36
N ARG A 24 4.40 -49.37 -7.14
CA ARG A 24 5.21 -48.30 -7.76
C ARG A 24 6.37 -47.97 -6.84
N GLU A 25 7.59 -48.26 -7.27
CA GLU A 25 8.79 -47.85 -6.56
C GLU A 25 8.95 -46.33 -6.68
N VAL A 26 8.97 -45.64 -5.54
CA VAL A 26 9.22 -44.19 -5.47
C VAL A 26 10.56 -44.00 -4.79
N THR A 27 11.59 -43.72 -5.59
CA THR A 27 12.92 -43.37 -5.07
C THR A 27 12.84 -41.99 -4.41
N ILE A 28 12.91 -41.95 -3.08
CA ILE A 28 12.97 -40.70 -2.32
C ILE A 28 14.34 -40.07 -2.55
N LYS A 29 14.36 -38.91 -3.21
CA LYS A 29 15.58 -38.12 -3.42
C LYS A 29 15.63 -37.02 -2.37
N SER A 30 16.75 -36.92 -1.67
CA SER A 30 17.03 -35.76 -0.83
C SER A 30 17.47 -34.62 -1.73
N GLN A 31 16.66 -33.58 -1.83
CA GLN A 31 16.96 -32.35 -2.55
C GLN A 31 16.50 -31.16 -1.73
N THR A 32 17.16 -30.02 -1.92
CA THR A 32 16.73 -28.76 -1.31
C THR A 32 15.33 -28.41 -1.81
N LEU A 33 14.41 -28.17 -0.87
CA LEU A 33 13.07 -27.71 -1.18
C LEU A 33 13.11 -26.19 -1.32
N GLU A 34 12.89 -25.71 -2.53
CA GLU A 34 12.72 -24.29 -2.79
C GLU A 34 11.25 -23.92 -2.53
N THR A 35 11.04 -22.94 -1.67
CA THR A 35 9.71 -22.37 -1.42
C THR A 35 9.73 -20.93 -1.91
N THR A 36 8.84 -20.62 -2.84
CA THR A 36 8.62 -19.26 -3.30
C THR A 36 7.65 -18.59 -2.32
N LEU A 37 8.08 -17.49 -1.71
CA LEU A 37 7.24 -16.63 -0.88
C LEU A 37 6.99 -15.33 -1.64
N GLU A 38 5.73 -15.02 -1.88
CA GLU A 38 5.31 -13.77 -2.47
C GLU A 38 4.89 -12.80 -1.36
N PHE A 39 5.45 -11.59 -1.38
CA PHE A 39 5.12 -10.54 -0.43
C PHE A 39 4.56 -9.33 -1.16
N GLU A 40 3.43 -8.83 -0.69
CA GLU A 40 2.95 -7.50 -1.06
C GLU A 40 3.59 -6.47 -0.13
N ALA A 41 4.34 -5.52 -0.69
CA ALA A 41 5.00 -4.45 0.06
C ALA A 41 4.50 -3.10 -0.44
N THR A 42 4.29 -2.16 0.49
CA THR A 42 4.00 -0.75 0.19
C THR A 42 5.15 0.11 0.68
N PHE A 43 5.63 1.01 -0.16
CA PHE A 43 6.66 1.97 0.22
C PHE A 43 6.05 3.07 1.08
N ILE A 44 6.58 3.24 2.30
CA ILE A 44 6.22 4.31 3.23
C ILE A 44 7.49 5.11 3.52
N PRO A 45 7.45 6.46 3.49
CA PRO A 45 8.60 7.27 3.87
C PRO A 45 8.98 7.00 5.33
N GLU A 46 10.26 6.74 5.58
CA GLU A 46 10.79 6.36 6.90
C GLU A 46 10.55 7.43 7.97
N GLN A 47 10.64 8.71 7.59
CA GLN A 47 10.39 9.87 8.44
C GLN A 47 9.72 11.00 7.64
N PRO A 48 8.37 11.06 7.57
CA PRO A 48 7.70 12.19 6.94
C PRO A 48 7.89 13.44 7.82
N ILE A 49 8.67 14.40 7.34
CA ILE A 49 8.74 15.72 7.95
C ILE A 49 7.49 16.47 7.53
N VAL A 50 6.48 16.50 8.42
CA VAL A 50 5.23 17.20 8.17
C VAL A 50 5.46 18.70 8.38
N PHE A 51 5.46 19.46 7.28
CA PHE A 51 5.45 20.91 7.33
C PHE A 51 4.01 21.42 7.28
N LYS A 52 3.47 21.77 8.44
CA LYS A 52 2.12 22.33 8.57
C LYS A 52 2.23 23.84 8.72
N ILE A 53 1.51 24.59 7.87
CA ILE A 53 1.35 26.03 8.03
C ILE A 53 0.15 26.25 8.94
N GLU A 54 0.39 26.74 10.15
CA GLU A 54 -0.66 27.19 11.06
C GLU A 54 -0.64 28.73 11.12
N PRO A 55 -1.71 29.42 10.69
CA PRO A 55 -1.76 30.87 10.77
C PRO A 55 -1.94 31.30 12.23
N ASN A 56 -1.09 32.23 12.70
CA ASN A 56 -1.22 32.83 14.03
C ASN A 56 -2.49 33.70 14.17
N GLN A 57 -2.98 34.25 13.07
CA GLN A 57 -4.20 35.05 13.01
C GLN A 57 -4.97 34.72 11.73
N TRP A 58 -6.29 34.57 11.88
CA TRP A 58 -7.18 34.42 10.75
C TRP A 58 -7.44 35.80 10.14
N SER A 59 -7.04 35.96 8.89
CA SER A 59 -7.32 37.15 8.10
C SER A 59 -7.74 36.73 6.70
N GLN A 60 -8.54 37.57 6.05
CA GLN A 60 -9.00 37.33 4.68
C GLN A 60 -7.92 37.81 3.71
N PHE A 61 -7.21 36.86 3.11
CA PHE A 61 -6.26 37.13 2.04
C PHE A 61 -6.76 36.51 0.74
N ILE A 62 -6.57 37.23 -0.37
CA ILE A 62 -6.76 36.68 -1.71
C ILE A 62 -5.48 35.92 -2.07
N ILE A 63 -5.62 34.61 -2.30
CA ILE A 63 -4.54 33.75 -2.77
C ILE A 63 -4.33 34.05 -4.24
N SER A 64 -3.13 34.50 -4.62
CA SER A 64 -2.76 34.75 -6.02
C SER A 64 -2.28 33.47 -6.69
N GLU A 65 -1.47 32.68 -5.98
CA GLU A 65 -0.89 31.44 -6.50
C GLU A 65 -0.91 30.36 -5.42
N LEU A 66 -1.25 29.13 -5.84
CA LEU A 66 -1.28 27.95 -4.99
C LEU A 66 -0.74 26.75 -5.75
N VAL A 67 0.25 26.06 -5.18
CA VAL A 67 0.76 24.81 -5.73
C VAL A 67 -0.28 23.70 -5.55
N GLN A 68 -0.47 22.88 -6.58
CA GLN A 68 -1.42 21.77 -6.54
C GLN A 68 -1.03 20.73 -5.47
N HIS A 69 -2.05 20.20 -4.79
CA HIS A 69 -1.85 19.12 -3.82
C HIS A 69 -1.20 17.88 -4.44
N GLY A 70 -0.28 17.24 -3.71
CA GLY A 70 0.48 16.07 -4.17
C GLY A 70 1.66 16.40 -5.09
N THR A 71 1.91 17.67 -5.39
CA THR A 71 3.06 18.08 -6.20
C THR A 71 4.37 17.91 -5.42
N SER A 72 5.41 17.41 -6.10
CA SER A 72 6.78 17.39 -5.54
C SER A 72 7.34 18.81 -5.51
N VAL A 73 7.73 19.29 -4.33
CA VAL A 73 8.27 20.62 -4.10
C VAL A 73 9.71 20.57 -3.60
N LYS A 74 10.51 21.57 -3.96
CA LYS A 74 11.90 21.70 -3.47
C LYS A 74 11.96 22.60 -2.24
N LYS A 75 13.07 22.50 -1.50
CA LYS A 75 13.40 23.46 -0.44
C LYS A 75 13.40 24.88 -1.03
N ASP A 76 12.83 25.82 -0.29
CA ASP A 76 12.73 27.25 -0.62
C ASP A 76 11.81 27.59 -1.82
N GLN A 77 11.03 26.61 -2.30
CA GLN A 77 9.99 26.86 -3.31
C GLN A 77 8.78 27.56 -2.68
N VAL A 78 8.29 28.61 -3.35
CA VAL A 78 7.03 29.27 -2.98
C VAL A 78 5.86 28.31 -3.24
N ILE A 79 5.09 28.03 -2.19
CA ILE A 79 3.93 27.11 -2.24
C ILE A 79 2.58 27.83 -2.21
N ILE A 80 2.55 29.04 -1.63
CA ILE A 80 1.38 29.91 -1.54
C ILE A 80 1.86 31.35 -1.70
N ALA A 81 1.23 32.10 -2.59
CA ALA A 81 1.43 33.55 -2.73
C ALA A 81 0.10 34.27 -2.50
N PHE A 82 0.19 35.46 -1.90
CA PHE A 82 -0.95 36.33 -1.62
C PHE A 82 -0.81 37.65 -2.38
N GLU A 83 -1.93 38.26 -2.73
CA GLU A 83 -1.92 39.60 -3.33
C GLU A 83 -1.43 40.66 -2.32
N ALA A 84 -0.32 41.32 -2.62
CA ALA A 84 0.36 42.27 -1.73
C ALA A 84 -0.44 43.56 -1.47
N GLU A 85 -1.38 43.90 -2.35
CA GLU A 85 -2.09 45.18 -2.33
C GLU A 85 -3.06 45.28 -1.13
N ASN A 86 -3.69 44.16 -0.73
CA ASN A 86 -4.52 44.10 0.47
C ASN A 86 -3.68 44.13 1.76
N TYR A 87 -2.49 43.52 1.77
CA TYR A 87 -1.60 43.54 2.93
C TYR A 87 -1.09 44.96 3.26
N GLN A 88 -0.69 45.71 2.23
CA GLN A 88 -0.23 47.09 2.39
C GLN A 88 -1.34 48.02 2.91
N ARG A 89 -2.58 47.84 2.46
CA ARG A 89 -3.74 48.61 2.94
C ARG A 89 -4.01 48.35 4.42
N HIS A 90 -4.04 47.09 4.85
CA HIS A 90 -4.27 46.76 6.26
C HIS A 90 -3.14 47.21 7.18
N LEU A 91 -1.89 47.20 6.72
CA LEU A 91 -0.78 47.79 7.47
C LEU A 91 -0.94 49.31 7.63
N ALA A 92 -1.37 50.00 6.58
CA ALA A 92 -1.62 51.44 6.63
C ALA A 92 -2.76 51.79 7.61
N GLU A 93 -3.88 51.06 7.54
CA GLU A 93 -5.03 51.21 8.44
C GLU A 93 -4.63 50.96 9.91
N THR A 94 -3.88 49.88 10.17
CA THR A 94 -3.43 49.53 11.53
C THR A 94 -2.48 50.58 12.12
N LYS A 95 -1.62 51.18 11.28
CA LYS A 95 -0.67 52.21 11.71
C LYS A 95 -1.36 53.54 12.03
N GLU A 96 -2.41 53.87 11.30
CA GLU A 96 -3.17 55.09 11.52
C GLU A 96 -4.00 55.00 12.81
N ASP A 97 -4.66 53.86 13.05
CA ASP A 97 -5.39 53.58 14.30
C ASP A 97 -4.48 53.63 15.55
N ALA A 98 -3.25 53.14 15.44
CA ALA A 98 -2.28 53.19 16.52
C ALA A 98 -1.84 54.64 16.85
N LYS A 99 -1.73 55.52 15.85
CA LYS A 99 -1.42 56.94 16.07
C LYS A 99 -2.57 57.69 16.72
N VAL A 100 -3.81 57.42 16.31
CA VAL A 100 -5.00 58.07 16.89
C VAL A 100 -5.13 57.75 18.38
N ARG A 101 -4.81 56.53 18.81
CA ARG A 101 -4.81 56.14 20.23
C ARG A 101 -3.65 56.71 21.05
N ALA A 102 -2.54 57.09 20.41
CA ALA A 102 -1.39 57.68 21.10
C ALA A 102 -1.55 59.18 21.39
N ILE A 103 -2.61 59.81 20.87
CA ILE A 103 -2.90 61.24 21.00
C ILE A 103 -4.13 61.48 21.93
N ALA A 104 -4.72 60.42 22.48
CA ALA A 104 -5.83 60.47 23.43
C ALA A 104 -5.36 60.34 24.89
#